data_AF-A0A921CP95-F1
#
_entry.id   AF-A0A921CP95-F1
#
_cell.length_a   1.000
_cell.length_b   1.000
_cell.length_c   1.000
_cell.angle_alpha   90.00
_cell.angle_beta   90.00
_cell.angle_gamma   90.00
#
_symmetry.space_group_name_H-M   'P 1'
#
loop_
_entity.id
_entity.type
_entity.pdbx_description
1 polymer ?
#
loop_
_entity_poly.entity_id
_entity_poly.type
_entity_poly.pdbx_seq_one_letter_code
_entity_poly.pdbx_strand_id
1 'polypeptide(L)'
;MLKRCSFKKIFSLVIAIAIIINANIIAIASPGVSVAEAGSGHETGFAAEFRQPSREAKPYIRWWITPGLMSEAETKLEVRKMAEAGFGGIELVALVGMANFGSSGWNNAMKWALEEAIECGITLDFTIGQAWPIKTPAISDPNDIRSEQGLFYKAVDFTTSDDSQSYSESQIPFPDEQFETNRPYELVAVTAAKKIDNATYDPESVAVITDKLTNFTDNTNVNGVGIQWQPEMQGDWTIFYLYRQGTSKSGSVVVDHFNREATEAVVKYWDDVLMAGELRDLYERNGGCIFGDSLELGEKTKSNAAFWTANILEEFRNRRGYDLTPYLPCIFIKDFYPYYAHSNHTDADPDFDFGIVGARIREDFFETLTELFTENHIKVIREWAEGHNMSLRYQSYGVVMEITEPTLEVDVVETESWGSKDIIDMYRLQSGVVHMTGRKLYSTESAAVINLAWAQTWTGSHRAGQSNSDPYWADDGSNYVYRPDGNNQDAGILYHFNRQMAAGVNRIVMHGFSYKSNLMRTWPGDSFMSMGNFCNE
;
A
#
# COMPACT_ATOMS: atom_id res chain seq x y z
N MET A 1 -50.60 -25.23 -2.94
CA MET A 1 -50.25 -26.56 -3.53
C MET A 1 -50.99 -26.73 -4.86
N LEU A 2 -50.64 -27.57 -5.84
CA LEU A 2 -49.42 -28.38 -6.03
C LEU A 2 -48.59 -27.95 -7.26
N LYS A 3 -49.21 -27.53 -8.37
CA LYS A 3 -48.59 -27.46 -9.73
C LYS A 3 -47.22 -26.76 -9.84
N ARG A 4 -46.90 -25.78 -8.97
CA ARG A 4 -45.57 -25.12 -8.94
C ARG A 4 -44.42 -25.98 -8.43
N CYS A 5 -44.67 -27.10 -7.75
CA CYS A 5 -43.61 -27.97 -7.21
C CYS A 5 -43.04 -28.97 -8.24
N SER A 6 -43.75 -29.22 -9.34
CA SER A 6 -43.33 -30.14 -10.40
C SER A 6 -42.25 -29.54 -11.30
N PHE A 7 -42.36 -28.25 -11.64
CA PHE A 7 -41.44 -27.57 -12.55
C PHE A 7 -40.00 -27.53 -12.03
N LYS A 8 -39.78 -27.23 -10.72
CA LYS A 8 -38.44 -27.25 -10.12
C LYS A 8 -37.81 -28.67 -10.15
N LYS A 9 -38.60 -29.72 -9.88
CA LYS A 9 -38.10 -31.10 -9.94
C LYS A 9 -37.74 -31.53 -11.36
N ILE A 10 -38.51 -31.12 -12.37
CA ILE A 10 -38.19 -31.42 -13.77
C ILE A 10 -36.93 -30.68 -14.21
N PHE A 11 -36.77 -29.40 -13.87
CA PHE A 11 -35.59 -28.61 -14.26
C PHE A 11 -34.29 -29.15 -13.62
N SER A 12 -34.32 -29.51 -12.33
CA SER A 12 -33.19 -30.18 -11.67
C SER A 12 -32.88 -31.55 -12.25
N LEU A 13 -33.90 -32.30 -12.71
CA LEU A 13 -33.69 -33.60 -13.36
C LEU A 13 -33.06 -33.45 -14.76
N VAL A 14 -33.44 -32.42 -15.53
CA VAL A 14 -32.81 -32.14 -16.84
C VAL A 14 -31.34 -31.73 -16.67
N ILE A 15 -31.00 -30.92 -15.67
CA ILE A 15 -29.59 -30.56 -15.39
C ILE A 15 -28.79 -31.77 -14.91
N ALA A 16 -29.35 -32.61 -14.02
CA ALA A 16 -28.69 -33.84 -13.57
C ALA A 16 -28.46 -34.83 -14.74
N ILE A 17 -29.44 -34.98 -15.64
CA ILE A 17 -29.31 -35.83 -16.83
C ILE A 17 -28.29 -35.25 -17.83
N ALA A 18 -28.22 -33.93 -18.01
CA ALA A 18 -27.19 -33.30 -18.84
C ALA A 18 -25.76 -33.53 -18.30
N ILE A 19 -25.58 -33.46 -16.97
CA ILE A 19 -24.30 -33.76 -16.32
C ILE A 19 -23.95 -35.25 -16.46
N ILE A 20 -24.92 -36.16 -16.28
CA ILE A 20 -24.71 -37.62 -16.41
C ILE A 20 -24.44 -38.03 -17.87
N ILE A 21 -25.05 -37.39 -18.87
CA ILE A 21 -24.79 -37.67 -20.28
C ILE A 21 -23.39 -37.19 -20.70
N ASN A 22 -22.95 -36.00 -20.25
CA ASN A 22 -21.57 -35.56 -20.47
C ASN A 22 -20.54 -36.45 -19.76
N ALA A 23 -20.83 -36.94 -18.55
CA ALA A 23 -19.95 -37.86 -17.85
C ALA A 23 -19.81 -39.24 -18.55
N ASN A 24 -20.86 -39.72 -19.23
CA ASN A 24 -20.83 -41.03 -19.91
C ASN A 24 -20.30 -40.98 -21.35
N ILE A 25 -20.37 -39.84 -22.05
CA ILE A 25 -19.75 -39.68 -23.38
C ILE A 25 -18.22 -39.67 -23.27
N ILE A 26 -17.66 -39.23 -22.14
CA ILE A 26 -16.21 -39.29 -21.84
C ILE A 26 -15.74 -40.74 -21.55
N ALA A 27 -16.64 -41.69 -21.27
CA ALA A 27 -16.29 -43.04 -20.80
C ALA A 27 -16.30 -44.15 -21.87
N ILE A 28 -16.69 -43.87 -23.13
CA ILE A 28 -16.83 -44.91 -24.18
C ILE A 28 -15.95 -44.63 -25.43
N ALA A 29 -15.32 -43.45 -25.52
CA ALA A 29 -14.29 -43.16 -26.50
C ALA A 29 -12.88 -43.43 -25.96
N SER A 30 -12.64 -44.64 -25.43
CA SER A 30 -11.29 -45.15 -25.22
C SER A 30 -10.80 -45.78 -26.53
N PRO A 31 -9.99 -45.09 -27.37
CA PRO A 31 -8.98 -45.84 -28.11
C PRO A 31 -8.17 -46.55 -27.03
N GLY A 32 -7.96 -47.86 -27.17
CA GLY A 32 -7.17 -48.60 -26.20
C GLY A 32 -5.83 -47.92 -26.07
N VAL A 33 -5.58 -47.27 -24.93
CA VAL A 33 -4.26 -46.74 -24.60
C VAL A 33 -3.40 -47.96 -24.41
N SER A 34 -2.75 -48.39 -25.50
CA SER A 34 -1.51 -49.11 -25.40
C SER A 34 -0.67 -48.28 -24.44
N VAL A 35 -0.35 -48.85 -23.27
CA VAL A 35 0.80 -48.37 -22.51
C VAL A 35 1.93 -48.44 -23.49
N ALA A 36 2.33 -47.28 -24.01
CA ALA A 36 3.43 -47.22 -24.95
C ALA A 36 4.60 -47.86 -24.22
N GLU A 37 5.24 -48.85 -24.87
CA GLU A 37 6.56 -49.28 -24.42
C GLU A 37 7.40 -48.02 -24.22
N ALA A 38 8.25 -48.01 -23.19
CA ALA A 38 9.06 -46.86 -22.82
C ALA A 38 10.05 -46.52 -23.95
N GLY A 39 9.55 -45.86 -24.99
CA GLY A 39 10.29 -45.41 -26.14
C GLY A 39 11.34 -44.44 -25.65
N SER A 40 12.60 -44.74 -26.01
CA SER A 40 13.83 -44.02 -25.66
C SER A 40 13.56 -42.55 -25.31
N GLY A 41 13.48 -42.27 -24.00
CA GLY A 41 12.82 -41.07 -23.49
C GLY A 41 13.47 -39.78 -23.98
N HIS A 42 12.85 -39.13 -24.96
CA HIS A 42 13.11 -37.73 -25.23
C HIS A 42 12.36 -36.89 -24.21
N GLU A 43 13.15 -36.22 -23.37
CA GLU A 43 12.69 -35.22 -22.42
C GLU A 43 11.95 -34.10 -23.13
N THR A 44 10.71 -33.81 -22.69
CA THR A 44 9.97 -32.63 -23.17
C THR A 44 10.64 -31.36 -22.65
N GLY A 45 10.54 -30.24 -23.38
CA GLY A 45 11.09 -28.95 -22.92
C GLY A 45 10.64 -28.56 -21.52
N PHE A 46 9.36 -28.80 -21.18
CA PHE A 46 8.83 -28.61 -19.83
C PHE A 46 9.49 -29.50 -18.77
N ALA A 47 9.78 -30.77 -19.08
CA ALA A 47 10.45 -31.66 -18.12
C ALA A 47 11.91 -31.23 -17.87
N ALA A 48 12.60 -30.69 -18.88
CA ALA A 48 13.93 -30.09 -18.71
C ALA A 48 13.87 -28.83 -17.85
N GLU A 49 12.96 -27.91 -18.18
CA GLU A 49 12.74 -26.67 -17.41
C GLU A 49 12.30 -26.96 -15.96
N PHE A 50 11.43 -27.95 -15.72
CA PHE A 50 11.03 -28.32 -14.36
C PHE A 50 12.17 -28.94 -13.55
N ARG A 51 13.12 -29.64 -14.20
CA ARG A 51 14.33 -30.17 -13.54
C ARG A 51 15.42 -29.12 -13.34
N GLN A 52 15.47 -28.09 -14.19
CA GLN A 52 16.43 -27.00 -14.16
C GLN A 52 15.70 -25.67 -14.40
N PRO A 53 14.98 -25.15 -13.39
CA PRO A 53 14.15 -23.96 -13.55
C PRO A 53 14.99 -22.75 -13.97
N SER A 54 14.42 -21.96 -14.87
CA SER A 54 14.99 -20.68 -15.28
C SER A 54 15.11 -19.72 -14.07
N ARG A 55 15.97 -18.70 -14.18
CA ARG A 55 16.15 -17.70 -13.12
C ARG A 55 14.82 -17.03 -12.74
N GLU A 56 13.95 -16.78 -13.72
CA GLU A 56 12.67 -16.10 -13.52
C GLU A 56 11.69 -16.90 -12.66
N ALA A 57 11.79 -18.23 -12.67
CA ALA A 57 10.94 -19.17 -11.91
C ALA A 57 11.47 -19.49 -10.50
N LYS A 58 12.66 -18.98 -10.14
CA LYS A 58 13.21 -19.15 -8.79
C LYS A 58 12.58 -18.14 -7.81
N PRO A 59 12.43 -18.49 -6.53
CA PRO A 59 11.99 -17.55 -5.51
C PRO A 59 13.03 -16.45 -5.29
N TYR A 60 12.58 -15.36 -4.69
CA TYR A 60 13.39 -14.26 -4.19
C TYR A 60 13.40 -14.29 -2.66
N ILE A 61 14.28 -13.48 -2.07
CA ILE A 61 14.45 -13.38 -0.62
C ILE A 61 14.69 -11.93 -0.21
N ARG A 62 13.96 -11.46 0.81
CA ARG A 62 14.21 -10.17 1.45
C ARG A 62 15.52 -10.24 2.24
N TRP A 63 16.31 -9.18 2.16
CA TRP A 63 17.55 -9.03 2.91
C TRP A 63 17.51 -7.72 3.67
N TRP A 64 17.41 -7.82 4.99
CA TRP A 64 17.35 -6.68 5.90
C TRP A 64 18.76 -6.13 6.12
N ILE A 65 19.15 -5.19 5.26
CA ILE A 65 20.51 -4.64 5.22
C ILE A 65 20.71 -3.51 6.24
N THR A 66 21.96 -3.31 6.68
CA THR A 66 22.37 -2.22 7.58
C THR A 66 23.49 -1.38 6.97
N PRO A 67 23.20 -0.53 5.97
CA PRO A 67 24.21 0.30 5.33
C PRO A 67 24.97 1.15 6.37
N GLY A 68 26.29 1.25 6.20
CA GLY A 68 27.20 1.82 7.22
C GLY A 68 27.79 0.81 8.21
N LEU A 69 27.13 -0.33 8.47
CA LEU A 69 27.74 -1.49 9.18
C LEU A 69 28.23 -2.58 8.22
N MET A 70 27.79 -2.54 6.97
CA MET A 70 28.14 -3.53 5.97
C MET A 70 29.62 -3.46 5.58
N SER A 71 30.20 -4.62 5.29
CA SER A 71 31.57 -4.77 4.80
C SER A 71 31.55 -5.51 3.46
N GLU A 72 32.46 -5.16 2.55
CA GLU A 72 32.54 -5.81 1.23
C GLU A 72 32.58 -7.34 1.33
N ALA A 73 33.46 -7.88 2.19
CA ALA A 73 33.67 -9.32 2.30
C ALA A 73 32.42 -10.10 2.74
N GLU A 74 31.69 -9.62 3.75
CA GLU A 74 30.46 -10.31 4.21
C GLU A 74 29.28 -10.03 3.25
N THR A 75 29.17 -8.81 2.69
CA THR A 75 28.15 -8.48 1.67
C THR A 75 28.23 -9.43 0.49
N LYS A 76 29.44 -9.61 -0.06
CA LYS A 76 29.72 -10.52 -1.17
C LYS A 76 29.52 -11.99 -0.78
N LEU A 77 29.88 -12.37 0.45
CA LEU A 77 29.64 -13.74 0.95
C LEU A 77 28.15 -14.07 1.10
N GLU A 78 27.32 -13.15 1.61
CA GLU A 78 25.89 -13.38 1.81
C GLU A 78 25.13 -13.44 0.47
N VAL A 79 25.41 -12.52 -0.47
CA VAL A 79 24.84 -12.55 -1.82
C VAL A 79 25.16 -13.87 -2.53
N ARG A 80 26.42 -14.32 -2.48
CA ARG A 80 26.84 -15.60 -3.07
C ARG A 80 26.14 -16.79 -2.43
N LYS A 81 26.02 -16.82 -1.10
CA LYS A 81 25.29 -17.89 -0.39
C LYS A 81 23.81 -17.94 -0.76
N MET A 82 23.16 -16.80 -0.97
CA MET A 82 21.77 -16.76 -1.44
C MET A 82 21.66 -17.29 -2.88
N ALA A 83 22.60 -16.96 -3.77
CA ALA A 83 22.67 -17.56 -5.11
C ALA A 83 22.90 -19.08 -5.08
N GLU A 84 23.85 -19.55 -4.26
CA GLU A 84 24.18 -20.97 -4.05
C GLU A 84 23.01 -21.76 -3.45
N ALA A 85 22.23 -21.14 -2.56
CA ALA A 85 21.00 -21.71 -1.99
C ALA A 85 19.85 -21.84 -3.01
N GLY A 86 19.99 -21.23 -4.20
CA GLY A 86 19.07 -21.40 -5.31
C GLY A 86 18.07 -20.26 -5.51
N PHE A 87 18.21 -19.12 -4.82
CA PHE A 87 17.39 -17.94 -5.08
C PHE A 87 17.67 -17.35 -6.48
N GLY A 88 16.65 -16.78 -7.12
CA GLY A 88 16.76 -16.09 -8.41
C GLY A 88 17.14 -14.62 -8.28
N GLY A 89 16.83 -14.05 -7.11
CA GLY A 89 17.15 -12.67 -6.77
C GLY A 89 16.95 -12.39 -5.28
N ILE A 90 17.32 -11.18 -4.88
CA ILE A 90 17.30 -10.69 -3.50
C ILE A 90 16.65 -9.31 -3.52
N GLU A 91 15.76 -9.04 -2.59
CA GLU A 91 15.17 -7.72 -2.37
C GLU A 91 15.88 -7.06 -1.18
N LEU A 92 16.45 -5.88 -1.39
CA LEU A 92 17.19 -5.13 -0.37
C LEU A 92 16.26 -4.12 0.30
N VAL A 93 16.02 -4.32 1.60
CA VAL A 93 15.24 -3.41 2.44
C VAL A 93 16.11 -2.95 3.60
N ALA A 94 16.27 -1.63 3.76
CA ALA A 94 17.24 -1.07 4.70
C ALA A 94 16.68 -0.80 6.08
N LEU A 95 17.43 -1.21 7.10
CA LEU A 95 17.17 -0.84 8.48
C LEU A 95 17.68 0.57 8.75
N VAL A 96 16.73 1.48 8.92
CA VAL A 96 16.97 2.92 9.08
C VAL A 96 17.79 3.21 10.34
N GLY A 97 18.85 4.03 10.23
CA GLY A 97 19.54 4.63 11.39
C GLY A 97 21.06 4.41 11.49
N MET A 98 21.67 3.58 10.64
CA MET A 98 23.14 3.36 10.64
C MET A 98 23.90 4.17 9.57
N ALA A 99 23.26 4.50 8.45
CA ALA A 99 23.74 5.45 7.46
C ALA A 99 22.59 6.23 6.84
N ASN A 100 22.88 7.43 6.33
CA ASN A 100 21.92 8.21 5.57
C ASN A 100 21.74 7.60 4.16
N PHE A 101 20.53 7.68 3.62
CA PHE A 101 20.23 7.34 2.23
C PHE A 101 21.17 8.12 1.29
N GLY A 102 21.73 7.46 0.28
CA GLY A 102 22.67 8.08 -0.67
C GLY A 102 24.05 8.47 -0.11
N SER A 103 24.37 8.16 1.15
CA SER A 103 25.72 8.40 1.69
C SER A 103 26.77 7.44 1.09
N SER A 104 28.06 7.75 1.22
CA SER A 104 29.13 6.87 0.70
C SER A 104 29.10 5.47 1.31
N GLY A 105 28.75 5.33 2.59
CA GLY A 105 28.55 4.02 3.24
C GLY A 105 27.34 3.26 2.70
N TRP A 106 26.31 3.97 2.22
CA TRP A 106 25.17 3.37 1.52
C TRP A 106 25.57 2.91 0.12
N ASN A 107 26.11 3.83 -0.68
CA ASN A 107 26.47 3.60 -2.06
C ASN A 107 27.54 2.51 -2.22
N ASN A 108 28.49 2.41 -1.29
CA ASN A 108 29.45 1.29 -1.26
C ASN A 108 28.77 -0.07 -1.00
N ALA A 109 27.80 -0.13 -0.07
CA ALA A 109 27.06 -1.36 0.20
C ALA A 109 26.25 -1.82 -1.03
N MET A 110 25.61 -0.88 -1.73
CA MET A 110 24.88 -1.16 -2.97
C MET A 110 25.85 -1.66 -4.05
N LYS A 111 27.01 -0.99 -4.23
CA LYS A 111 28.05 -1.40 -5.17
C LYS A 111 28.50 -2.84 -4.93
N TRP A 112 28.88 -3.19 -3.71
CA TRP A 112 29.38 -4.54 -3.40
C TRP A 112 28.34 -5.63 -3.63
N ALA A 113 27.07 -5.35 -3.32
CA ALA A 113 25.97 -6.27 -3.56
C ALA A 113 25.71 -6.44 -5.07
N LEU A 114 25.63 -5.34 -5.83
CA LEU A 114 25.41 -5.36 -7.28
C LEU A 114 26.53 -6.08 -8.04
N GLU A 115 27.79 -5.81 -7.71
CA GLU A 115 28.96 -6.49 -8.29
C GLU A 115 28.86 -8.01 -8.15
N GLU A 116 28.57 -8.49 -6.93
CA GLU A 116 28.48 -9.92 -6.64
C GLU A 116 27.23 -10.58 -7.24
N ALA A 117 26.09 -9.88 -7.24
CA ALA A 117 24.85 -10.39 -7.83
C ALA A 117 25.03 -10.62 -9.34
N ILE A 118 25.67 -9.67 -10.02
CA ILE A 118 26.04 -9.77 -11.44
C ILE A 118 27.03 -10.94 -11.66
N GLU A 119 28.03 -11.13 -10.79
CA GLU A 119 28.96 -12.28 -10.87
C GLU A 119 28.25 -13.62 -10.66
N CYS A 120 27.29 -13.67 -9.73
CA CYS A 120 26.49 -14.86 -9.42
C CYS A 120 25.33 -15.10 -10.41
N GLY A 121 25.03 -14.15 -11.30
CA GLY A 121 23.93 -14.22 -12.26
C GLY A 121 22.52 -14.06 -11.68
N ILE A 122 22.40 -13.58 -10.43
CA ILE A 122 21.13 -13.28 -9.76
C ILE A 122 20.81 -11.79 -9.84
N THR A 123 19.55 -11.43 -9.56
CA THR A 123 19.06 -10.04 -9.68
C THR A 123 18.75 -9.43 -8.31
N LEU A 124 19.02 -8.14 -8.14
CA LEU A 124 18.71 -7.37 -6.93
C LEU A 124 17.55 -6.40 -7.19
N ASP A 125 16.59 -6.38 -6.27
CA ASP A 125 15.50 -5.40 -6.23
C ASP A 125 15.73 -4.45 -5.03
N PHE A 126 15.33 -3.17 -5.13
CA PHE A 126 15.68 -2.14 -4.15
C PHE A 126 14.49 -1.25 -3.78
N THR A 127 14.27 -0.97 -2.50
CA THR A 127 13.23 -0.01 -2.07
C THR A 127 13.49 1.39 -2.60
N ILE A 128 12.50 2.00 -3.26
CA ILE A 128 12.58 3.37 -3.83
C ILE A 128 12.83 4.45 -2.76
N GLY A 129 12.32 4.27 -1.54
CA GLY A 129 12.52 5.18 -0.42
C GLY A 129 13.58 4.71 0.57
N GLN A 130 14.02 5.61 1.45
CA GLN A 130 14.82 5.24 2.64
C GLN A 130 14.06 4.33 3.62
N ALA A 131 12.72 4.42 3.57
CA ALA A 131 11.77 3.67 4.38
C ALA A 131 10.43 3.59 3.62
N TRP A 132 9.48 2.88 4.20
CA TRP A 132 8.06 2.88 3.86
C TRP A 132 7.28 3.61 4.99
N PRO A 133 6.32 4.51 4.67
CA PRO A 133 6.07 5.08 3.35
C PRO A 133 7.27 5.84 2.81
N ILE A 134 7.27 6.16 1.51
CA ILE A 134 8.43 6.69 0.80
C ILE A 134 8.89 8.04 1.37
N LYS A 135 10.21 8.13 1.64
CA LYS A 135 10.91 9.31 2.15
C LYS A 135 12.18 9.53 1.34
N THR A 136 12.49 10.79 1.04
CA THR A 136 13.70 11.19 0.32
C THR A 136 14.37 12.39 1.01
N PRO A 137 15.71 12.45 1.11
CA PRO A 137 16.42 13.65 1.56
C PRO A 137 16.18 14.90 0.70
N ALA A 138 15.60 14.76 -0.50
CA ALA A 138 15.17 15.89 -1.33
C ALA A 138 13.94 16.65 -0.78
N ILE A 139 13.19 16.04 0.15
CA ILE A 139 11.99 16.60 0.80
C ILE A 139 12.11 16.32 2.31
N SER A 140 12.86 17.18 3.02
CA SER A 140 13.17 17.00 4.44
C SER A 140 12.48 18.00 5.38
N ASP A 141 11.79 19.00 4.85
CA ASP A 141 10.96 19.93 5.64
C ASP A 141 9.53 19.38 5.72
N PRO A 142 8.97 19.10 6.91
CA PRO A 142 7.58 18.65 7.06
C PRO A 142 6.53 19.71 6.68
N ASN A 143 6.96 20.91 6.26
CA ASN A 143 6.10 21.97 5.74
C ASN A 143 6.33 22.24 4.25
N ASP A 144 7.18 21.47 3.57
CA ASP A 144 7.28 21.48 2.11
C ASP A 144 5.92 21.03 1.53
N ILE A 145 5.44 21.72 0.50
CA ILE A 145 4.15 21.40 -0.15
C ILE A 145 4.15 20.01 -0.82
N ARG A 146 5.33 19.45 -1.08
CA ARG A 146 5.56 18.11 -1.63
C ARG A 146 5.69 17.03 -0.56
N SER A 147 5.61 17.39 0.73
CA SER A 147 5.39 16.43 1.82
C SER A 147 3.91 16.12 1.98
N GLU A 148 3.57 14.96 2.55
CA GLU A 148 2.17 14.55 2.77
C GLU A 148 1.33 15.67 3.41
N GLN A 149 0.20 16.02 2.76
CA GLN A 149 -0.72 17.07 3.20
C GLN A 149 -2.01 16.46 3.74
N GLY A 150 -2.61 17.15 4.71
CA GLY A 150 -3.95 16.84 5.21
C GLY A 150 -4.85 18.07 5.15
N LEU A 151 -6.14 17.85 4.86
CA LEU A 151 -7.18 18.84 5.07
C LEU A 151 -7.75 18.65 6.48
N PHE A 152 -7.92 19.75 7.20
CA PHE A 152 -8.48 19.83 8.55
C PHE A 152 -9.69 20.76 8.53
N TYR A 153 -10.64 20.56 9.45
CA TYR A 153 -11.83 21.41 9.56
C TYR A 153 -12.03 21.98 10.96
N LYS A 154 -12.69 23.13 11.03
CA LYS A 154 -13.50 23.54 12.19
C LYS A 154 -14.94 23.69 11.75
N ALA A 155 -15.86 23.02 12.44
CA ALA A 155 -17.29 23.21 12.29
C ALA A 155 -17.82 24.15 13.38
N VAL A 156 -18.69 25.10 13.01
CA VAL A 156 -19.39 26.01 13.93
C VAL A 156 -20.86 26.06 13.56
N ASP A 157 -21.73 25.65 14.48
CA ASP A 157 -23.19 25.74 14.31
C ASP A 157 -23.69 27.18 14.52
N PHE A 158 -24.64 27.60 13.68
CA PHE A 158 -25.28 28.91 13.69
C PHE A 158 -26.77 28.78 13.37
N THR A 159 -27.65 29.26 14.24
CA THR A 159 -29.10 29.32 14.01
C THR A 159 -29.52 30.73 13.67
N THR A 160 -30.24 30.92 12.55
CA THR A 160 -30.91 32.20 12.29
C THR A 160 -32.19 32.33 13.11
N SER A 161 -32.47 33.51 13.63
CA SER A 161 -33.79 33.87 14.19
C SER A 161 -34.24 35.24 13.69
N ASP A 162 -35.47 35.65 14.00
CA ASP A 162 -35.96 36.99 13.68
C ASP A 162 -35.09 38.11 14.29
N ASP A 163 -34.48 37.85 15.44
CA ASP A 163 -33.56 38.77 16.14
C ASP A 163 -32.07 38.60 15.72
N SER A 164 -31.73 37.52 15.00
CA SER A 164 -30.34 37.15 14.67
C SER A 164 -30.26 36.50 13.29
N GLN A 165 -30.26 37.31 12.23
CA GLN A 165 -30.27 36.82 10.84
C GLN A 165 -28.87 36.67 10.21
N SER A 166 -27.83 37.23 10.83
CA SER A 166 -26.46 37.22 10.29
C SER A 166 -25.50 36.55 11.28
N TYR A 167 -24.60 35.74 10.74
CA TYR A 167 -23.44 35.22 11.46
C TYR A 167 -22.28 36.23 11.37
N SER A 168 -21.58 36.45 12.48
CA SER A 168 -20.38 37.27 12.48
C SER A 168 -19.41 36.86 13.58
N GLU A 169 -18.13 36.79 13.23
CA GLU A 169 -17.01 36.62 14.16
C GLU A 169 -15.92 37.64 13.85
N SER A 170 -15.24 38.14 14.88
CA SER A 170 -14.10 39.04 14.72
C SER A 170 -12.77 38.31 14.45
N GLN A 171 -12.75 37.00 14.68
CA GLN A 171 -11.63 36.10 14.42
C GLN A 171 -12.19 34.75 13.98
N ILE A 172 -11.84 34.28 12.78
CA ILE A 172 -12.21 32.93 12.35
C ILE A 172 -11.47 31.88 13.20
N PRO A 173 -12.13 30.77 13.56
CA PRO A 173 -11.54 29.74 14.41
C PRO A 173 -10.67 28.78 13.60
N PHE A 174 -9.62 28.28 14.25
CA PHE A 174 -8.83 27.17 13.72
C PHE A 174 -9.51 25.81 13.96
N PRO A 175 -9.11 24.75 13.22
CA PRO A 175 -9.42 23.38 13.58
C PRO A 175 -9.03 23.07 15.02
N ASP A 176 -9.71 22.10 15.62
CA ASP A 176 -9.46 21.71 17.02
C ASP A 176 -8.20 20.81 17.13
N GLU A 177 -8.30 19.68 17.83
CA GLU A 177 -7.18 18.78 18.07
C GLU A 177 -6.47 18.37 16.78
N GLN A 178 -5.18 18.05 16.91
CA GLN A 178 -4.30 17.55 15.83
C GLN A 178 -3.86 18.61 14.81
N PHE A 179 -4.38 19.84 14.81
CA PHE A 179 -3.87 20.96 14.00
C PHE A 179 -2.86 21.83 14.77
N GLU A 180 -1.80 22.30 14.09
CA GLU A 180 -0.69 23.04 14.71
C GLU A 180 -0.66 24.50 14.21
N THR A 181 -1.32 25.41 14.93
CA THR A 181 -1.47 26.84 14.55
C THR A 181 -0.15 27.63 14.50
N ASN A 182 0.92 27.07 15.06
CA ASN A 182 2.29 27.61 15.04
C ASN A 182 3.16 27.08 13.88
N ARG A 183 2.63 26.16 13.06
CA ARG A 183 3.24 25.70 11.81
C ARG A 183 2.57 26.39 10.61
N PRO A 184 3.23 26.45 9.44
CA PRO A 184 2.58 26.87 8.20
C PRO A 184 1.27 26.11 7.94
N TYR A 185 0.28 26.83 7.41
CA TYR A 185 -1.02 26.30 6.99
C TYR A 185 -1.54 27.16 5.83
N GLU A 186 -2.60 26.69 5.18
CA GLU A 186 -3.36 27.46 4.21
C GLU A 186 -4.86 27.33 4.51
N LEU A 187 -5.60 28.44 4.63
CA LEU A 187 -7.06 28.43 4.59
C LEU A 187 -7.52 28.14 3.16
N VAL A 188 -8.02 26.93 2.93
CA VAL A 188 -8.49 26.45 1.62
C VAL A 188 -9.84 27.07 1.27
N ALA A 189 -10.78 27.04 2.22
CA ALA A 189 -12.11 27.60 2.04
C ALA A 189 -12.83 27.85 3.37
N VAL A 190 -13.83 28.73 3.35
CA VAL A 190 -14.93 28.71 4.31
C VAL A 190 -16.22 28.39 3.55
N THR A 191 -16.93 27.37 4.02
CA THR A 191 -18.20 26.92 3.44
C THR A 191 -19.29 26.89 4.48
N ALA A 192 -20.55 26.80 4.06
CA ALA A 192 -21.69 26.60 4.94
C ALA A 192 -22.71 25.65 4.32
N ALA A 193 -23.42 24.90 5.16
CA ALA A 193 -24.55 24.08 4.76
C ALA A 193 -25.66 24.14 5.82
N LYS A 194 -26.91 24.04 5.39
CA LYS A 194 -28.09 24.03 6.25
C LYS A 194 -28.26 22.64 6.85
N LYS A 195 -28.49 22.58 8.16
CA LYS A 195 -28.75 21.34 8.90
C LYS A 195 -30.17 20.85 8.64
N ILE A 196 -30.31 19.55 8.46
CA ILE A 196 -31.58 18.81 8.51
C ILE A 196 -31.76 18.22 9.92
N ASP A 197 -30.68 17.70 10.52
CA ASP A 197 -30.58 17.30 11.92
C ASP A 197 -29.15 17.51 12.47
N ASN A 198 -28.77 16.82 13.55
CA ASN A 198 -27.47 17.03 14.22
C ASN A 198 -26.25 16.82 13.30
N ALA A 199 -26.33 15.89 12.34
CA ALA A 199 -25.21 15.51 11.46
C ALA A 199 -25.60 15.42 9.97
N THR A 200 -26.89 15.51 9.63
CA THR A 200 -27.38 15.49 8.25
C THR A 200 -27.58 16.92 7.72
N TYR A 201 -27.18 17.15 6.48
CA TYR A 201 -27.16 18.45 5.80
C TYR A 201 -27.93 18.41 4.47
N ASP A 202 -28.49 19.55 4.08
CA ASP A 202 -29.15 19.72 2.79
C ASP A 202 -28.11 19.98 1.67
N PRO A 203 -27.89 19.06 0.71
CA PRO A 203 -26.90 19.23 -0.34
C PRO A 203 -27.21 20.36 -1.33
N GLU A 204 -28.46 20.82 -1.42
CA GLU A 204 -28.84 21.96 -2.26
C GLU A 204 -28.60 23.31 -1.56
N SER A 205 -28.23 23.29 -0.27
CA SER A 205 -28.00 24.48 0.55
C SER A 205 -26.54 24.93 0.64
N VAL A 206 -25.62 24.19 0.04
CA VAL A 206 -24.17 24.45 0.17
C VAL A 206 -23.78 25.82 -0.37
N ALA A 207 -22.93 26.52 0.37
CA ALA A 207 -22.43 27.84 0.00
C ALA A 207 -20.92 27.95 0.26
N VAL A 208 -20.18 28.51 -0.70
CA VAL A 208 -18.81 28.98 -0.46
C VAL A 208 -18.88 30.43 0.00
N ILE A 209 -18.42 30.71 1.22
CA ILE A 209 -18.54 32.03 1.87
C ILE A 209 -17.18 32.64 2.21
N THR A 210 -16.10 32.12 1.61
CA THR A 210 -14.73 32.65 1.72
C THR A 210 -14.64 34.12 1.29
N ASP A 211 -15.50 34.56 0.36
CA ASP A 211 -15.57 35.97 -0.07
C ASP A 211 -16.27 36.89 0.95
N LYS A 212 -16.80 36.35 2.05
CA LYS A 212 -17.41 37.08 3.17
C LYS A 212 -16.44 37.32 4.34
N LEU A 213 -15.20 36.86 4.21
CA LEU A 213 -14.13 37.13 5.17
C LEU A 213 -13.80 38.63 5.20
N THR A 214 -13.63 39.16 6.40
CA THR A 214 -13.27 40.56 6.63
C THR A 214 -11.81 40.66 7.05
N ASN A 215 -11.08 41.67 6.57
CA ASN A 215 -9.63 41.85 6.75
C ASN A 215 -8.76 40.73 6.13
N PHE A 216 -9.31 39.92 5.22
CA PHE A 216 -8.59 38.83 4.56
C PHE A 216 -7.65 39.36 3.46
N THR A 217 -6.35 39.13 3.61
CA THR A 217 -5.30 39.55 2.66
C THR A 217 -4.63 38.37 1.96
N ASP A 218 -4.41 37.29 2.70
CA ASP A 218 -3.80 36.05 2.22
C ASP A 218 -4.34 34.87 3.05
N ASN A 219 -4.23 33.67 2.51
CA ASN A 219 -4.70 32.43 3.12
C ASN A 219 -3.68 31.78 4.09
N THR A 220 -2.48 32.35 4.26
CA THR A 220 -1.42 31.80 5.11
C THR A 220 -1.35 32.43 6.51
N ASN A 221 -2.02 33.56 6.72
CA ASN A 221 -2.09 34.25 8.00
C ASN A 221 -3.50 34.80 8.27
N VAL A 222 -4.30 34.05 9.03
CA VAL A 222 -5.69 34.43 9.35
C VAL A 222 -5.87 35.15 10.69
N ASN A 223 -4.79 35.71 11.25
CA ASN A 223 -4.86 36.48 12.50
C ASN A 223 -5.52 37.85 12.27
N GLY A 224 -6.61 38.14 12.98
CA GLY A 224 -7.43 39.33 12.81
C GLY A 224 -8.42 39.26 11.63
N VAL A 225 -8.51 38.10 10.96
CA VAL A 225 -9.49 37.84 9.90
C VAL A 225 -10.81 37.44 10.56
N GLY A 226 -11.82 38.27 10.37
CA GLY A 226 -13.20 37.99 10.79
C GLY A 226 -14.06 37.48 9.63
N ILE A 227 -15.36 37.35 9.87
CA ILE A 227 -16.37 37.03 8.85
C ILE A 227 -17.67 37.75 9.17
N GLN A 228 -18.42 38.14 8.14
CA GLN A 228 -19.79 38.61 8.28
C GLN A 228 -20.64 38.06 7.12
N TRP A 229 -21.55 37.15 7.43
CA TRP A 229 -22.38 36.47 6.44
C TRP A 229 -23.84 36.40 6.89
N GLN A 230 -24.76 36.40 5.92
CA GLN A 230 -26.18 36.17 6.14
C GLN A 230 -26.64 35.13 5.12
N PRO A 231 -27.18 33.97 5.55
CA PRO A 231 -27.76 32.99 4.64
C PRO A 231 -29.01 33.53 3.96
N GLU A 232 -29.30 33.04 2.76
CA GLU A 232 -30.49 33.42 1.99
C GLU A 232 -31.80 32.88 2.60
N MET A 233 -31.70 31.84 3.44
CA MET A 233 -32.83 31.17 4.07
C MET A 233 -32.61 31.04 5.59
N GLN A 234 -33.69 31.23 6.35
CA GLN A 234 -33.69 30.89 7.77
C GLN A 234 -33.53 29.37 7.99
N GLY A 235 -32.86 29.02 9.08
CA GLY A 235 -32.69 27.66 9.58
C GLY A 235 -31.50 27.54 10.53
N ASP A 236 -31.21 26.29 10.90
CA ASP A 236 -29.95 25.90 11.52
C ASP A 236 -28.92 25.64 10.42
N TRP A 237 -27.71 26.17 10.59
CA TRP A 237 -26.60 26.08 9.65
C TRP A 237 -25.35 25.62 10.37
N THR A 238 -24.41 25.03 9.64
CA THR A 238 -23.03 24.83 10.10
C THR A 238 -22.09 25.50 9.11
N ILE A 239 -21.10 26.20 9.64
CA ILE A 239 -20.02 26.85 8.90
C ILE A 239 -18.75 26.03 9.10
N PHE A 240 -18.06 25.72 8.00
CA PHE A 240 -16.87 24.89 7.97
C PHE A 240 -15.67 25.71 7.51
N TYR A 241 -14.69 25.87 8.38
CA TYR A 241 -13.40 26.50 8.08
C TYR A 241 -12.38 25.42 7.77
N LEU A 242 -11.87 25.40 6.53
CA LEU A 242 -11.13 24.27 5.97
C LEU A 242 -9.68 24.69 5.72
N TYR A 243 -8.74 23.97 6.34
CA TYR A 243 -7.32 24.33 6.34
C TYR A 243 -6.44 23.17 5.87
N ARG A 244 -5.47 23.43 4.99
CA ARG A 244 -4.40 22.49 4.63
C ARG A 244 -3.20 22.67 5.55
N GLN A 245 -2.60 21.58 6.00
CA GLN A 245 -1.31 21.56 6.68
C GLN A 245 -0.56 20.25 6.39
N GLY A 246 0.78 20.32 6.34
CA GLY A 246 1.63 19.13 6.21
C GLY A 246 1.52 18.21 7.44
N THR A 247 1.13 16.95 7.23
CA THR A 247 0.86 15.96 8.30
C THR A 247 2.15 15.41 8.92
N SER A 248 3.21 15.37 8.12
CA SER A 248 4.53 14.83 8.47
C SER A 248 5.13 15.44 9.73
N LYS A 249 5.97 14.65 10.41
CA LYS A 249 6.75 15.06 11.59
C LYS A 249 8.19 15.35 11.23
N SER A 250 8.81 16.30 11.92
CA SER A 250 10.25 16.58 11.76
C SER A 250 11.08 15.31 12.00
N GLY A 251 12.02 15.03 11.10
CA GLY A 251 12.82 13.79 11.11
C GLY A 251 12.15 12.56 10.48
N SER A 252 10.88 12.64 10.08
CA SER A 252 10.17 11.59 9.33
C SER A 252 9.16 12.23 8.37
N VAL A 253 9.68 12.80 7.28
CA VAL A 253 8.89 13.44 6.23
C VAL A 253 8.55 12.41 5.16
N VAL A 254 7.25 12.13 5.01
CA VAL A 254 6.68 11.31 3.94
C VAL A 254 6.38 12.23 2.76
N VAL A 255 6.68 11.77 1.54
CA VAL A 255 6.34 12.52 0.32
C VAL A 255 4.84 12.48 0.03
N ASP A 256 4.29 13.50 -0.60
CA ASP A 256 2.91 13.47 -1.09
C ASP A 256 2.81 12.53 -2.30
N HIS A 257 2.21 11.34 -2.11
CA HIS A 257 2.08 10.32 -3.16
C HIS A 257 1.00 10.66 -4.20
N PHE A 258 0.28 11.77 -4.07
CA PHE A 258 -0.64 12.29 -5.10
C PHE A 258 0.01 13.39 -5.94
N ASN A 259 1.16 13.92 -5.50
CA ASN A 259 1.85 15.05 -6.10
C ASN A 259 3.00 14.62 -7.03
N ARG A 260 2.92 15.05 -8.29
CA ARG A 260 3.92 14.72 -9.32
C ARG A 260 5.32 15.25 -8.99
N GLU A 261 5.43 16.50 -8.55
CA GLU A 261 6.72 17.12 -8.20
C GLU A 261 7.39 16.45 -7.00
N ALA A 262 6.58 15.85 -6.11
CA ALA A 262 7.07 15.06 -4.99
C ALA A 262 7.72 13.76 -5.46
N THR A 263 7.03 12.99 -6.32
CA THR A 263 7.60 11.76 -6.92
C THR A 263 8.80 12.07 -7.81
N GLU A 264 8.74 13.13 -8.64
CA GLU A 264 9.85 13.57 -9.48
C GLU A 264 11.08 13.93 -8.65
N ALA A 265 10.91 14.51 -7.44
CA ALA A 265 12.02 14.73 -6.51
C ALA A 265 12.60 13.43 -5.90
N VAL A 266 11.81 12.36 -5.76
CA VAL A 266 12.30 11.03 -5.35
C VAL A 266 13.18 10.42 -6.44
N VAL A 267 12.68 10.31 -7.67
CA VAL A 267 13.45 9.69 -8.77
C VAL A 267 14.66 10.53 -9.19
N LYS A 268 14.57 11.87 -9.12
CA LYS A 268 15.73 12.74 -9.33
C LYS A 268 16.82 12.53 -8.26
N TYR A 269 16.43 12.25 -7.02
CA TYR A 269 17.41 11.92 -5.97
C TYR A 269 18.13 10.60 -6.25
N TRP A 270 17.44 9.63 -6.86
CA TRP A 270 18.09 8.42 -7.37
C TRP A 270 19.13 8.74 -8.43
N ASP A 271 18.77 9.49 -9.46
CA ASP A 271 19.69 9.88 -10.54
C ASP A 271 20.95 10.60 -10.05
N ASP A 272 20.76 11.60 -9.19
CA ASP A 272 21.81 12.51 -8.72
C ASP A 272 22.74 11.85 -7.68
N VAL A 273 22.22 10.90 -6.88
CA VAL A 273 22.90 10.43 -5.65
C VAL A 273 23.05 8.92 -5.58
N LEU A 274 21.98 8.14 -5.75
CA LEU A 274 22.03 6.67 -5.58
C LEU A 274 22.63 5.97 -6.81
N MET A 275 22.42 6.53 -8.00
CA MET A 275 22.95 6.08 -9.29
C MET A 275 24.09 6.99 -9.79
N ALA A 276 24.78 7.68 -8.88
CA ALA A 276 25.89 8.55 -9.22
C ALA A 276 27.12 7.75 -9.69
N GLY A 277 27.69 8.14 -10.84
CA GLY A 277 28.92 7.56 -11.36
C GLY A 277 28.77 6.09 -11.78
N GLU A 278 29.67 5.22 -11.31
CA GLU A 278 29.71 3.79 -11.69
C GLU A 278 28.49 2.99 -11.23
N LEU A 279 27.75 3.47 -10.23
CA LEU A 279 26.55 2.78 -9.74
C LEU A 279 25.46 2.69 -10.81
N ARG A 280 25.37 3.66 -11.72
CA ARG A 280 24.41 3.65 -12.83
C ARG A 280 24.54 2.39 -13.68
N ASP A 281 25.76 2.10 -14.16
CA ASP A 281 26.07 0.88 -14.93
C ASP A 281 25.75 -0.39 -14.15
N LEU A 282 26.01 -0.41 -12.84
CA LEU A 282 25.73 -1.56 -11.98
C LEU A 282 24.23 -1.83 -11.81
N TYR A 283 23.40 -0.80 -11.55
CA TYR A 283 21.94 -0.96 -11.49
C TYR A 283 21.35 -1.37 -12.86
N GLU A 284 21.76 -0.68 -13.93
CA GLU A 284 21.30 -0.93 -15.31
C GLU A 284 21.67 -2.36 -15.79
N ARG A 285 22.86 -2.87 -15.42
CA ARG A 285 23.29 -4.25 -15.74
C ARG A 285 22.66 -5.31 -14.84
N ASN A 286 22.31 -4.97 -13.62
CA ASN A 286 21.58 -5.84 -12.71
C ASN A 286 20.15 -6.09 -13.22
N GLY A 287 19.50 -5.06 -13.77
CA GLY A 287 18.20 -5.15 -14.45
C GLY A 287 17.07 -5.71 -13.57
N GLY A 288 17.09 -5.35 -12.28
CA GLY A 288 16.08 -5.72 -11.30
C GLY A 288 15.00 -4.66 -11.12
N CYS A 289 14.20 -4.83 -10.08
CA CYS A 289 13.08 -3.95 -9.81
C CYS A 289 13.45 -2.82 -8.85
N ILE A 290 12.89 -1.64 -9.11
CA ILE A 290 12.64 -0.66 -8.07
C ILE A 290 11.37 -1.13 -7.35
N PHE A 291 11.42 -1.20 -6.02
CA PHE A 291 10.35 -1.73 -5.19
C PHE A 291 9.66 -0.62 -4.38
N GLY A 292 8.33 -0.55 -4.49
CA GLY A 292 7.45 0.18 -3.58
C GLY A 292 6.74 -0.77 -2.62
N ASP A 293 7.01 -0.61 -1.33
CA ASP A 293 6.35 -1.36 -0.25
C ASP A 293 4.89 -0.93 -0.07
N SER A 294 4.17 -1.57 0.86
CA SER A 294 2.80 -1.19 1.21
C SER A 294 2.65 0.30 1.57
N LEU A 295 1.44 0.84 1.38
CA LEU A 295 1.17 2.26 1.61
C LEU A 295 0.71 2.50 3.06
N GLU A 296 1.60 2.97 3.93
CA GLU A 296 1.25 3.40 5.29
C GLU A 296 0.97 4.92 5.41
N LEU A 297 0.24 5.49 4.45
CA LEU A 297 0.03 6.95 4.36
C LEU A 297 -0.91 7.48 5.46
N GLY A 298 -0.76 8.77 5.74
CA GLY A 298 -1.49 9.48 6.77
C GLY A 298 -0.85 9.28 8.13
N GLU A 299 -0.30 10.35 8.69
CA GLU A 299 0.26 10.31 10.05
C GLU A 299 -0.82 9.95 11.09
N LYS A 300 -0.66 8.79 11.73
CA LYS A 300 -1.60 8.17 12.69
C LYS A 300 -2.14 9.05 13.83
N THR A 301 -1.48 10.17 14.12
CA THR A 301 -1.92 11.17 15.12
C THR A 301 -2.80 12.29 14.56
N LYS A 302 -3.19 12.20 13.28
CA LYS A 302 -4.01 13.17 12.53
C LYS A 302 -5.33 12.53 12.05
N SER A 303 -5.98 11.71 12.89
CA SER A 303 -7.17 10.89 12.51
C SER A 303 -8.46 11.65 12.17
N ASN A 304 -8.49 12.97 12.40
CA ASN A 304 -9.56 13.87 11.95
C ASN A 304 -9.22 14.60 10.63
N ALA A 305 -8.08 14.31 10.01
CA ALA A 305 -7.65 14.93 8.74
C ALA A 305 -8.02 14.03 7.55
N ALA A 306 -8.49 14.65 6.47
CA ALA A 306 -8.65 13.96 5.18
C ALA A 306 -7.34 14.02 4.38
N PHE A 307 -7.08 13.01 3.54
CA PHE A 307 -5.98 13.08 2.57
C PHE A 307 -6.13 14.30 1.66
N TRP A 308 -5.00 14.89 1.30
CA TRP A 308 -4.99 16.10 0.49
C TRP A 308 -3.72 16.21 -0.35
N THR A 309 -3.80 16.95 -1.44
CA THR A 309 -2.64 17.45 -2.19
C THR A 309 -2.91 18.87 -2.69
N ALA A 310 -1.84 19.63 -2.99
CA ALA A 310 -1.91 21.06 -3.29
C ALA A 310 -2.96 21.43 -4.34
N ASN A 311 -3.01 20.66 -5.43
CA ASN A 311 -3.80 20.98 -6.63
C ASN A 311 -5.14 20.24 -6.71
N ILE A 312 -5.55 19.51 -5.67
CA ILE A 312 -6.68 18.57 -5.74
C ILE A 312 -8.02 19.22 -6.15
N LEU A 313 -8.25 20.49 -5.80
CA LEU A 313 -9.45 21.23 -6.23
C LEU A 313 -9.47 21.54 -7.74
N GLU A 314 -8.30 21.74 -8.35
CA GLU A 314 -8.18 21.96 -9.79
C GLU A 314 -8.27 20.63 -10.54
N GLU A 315 -7.52 19.62 -10.08
CA GLU A 315 -7.57 18.25 -10.62
C GLU A 315 -9.00 17.69 -10.59
N PHE A 316 -9.66 17.73 -9.43
CA PHE A 316 -11.05 17.28 -9.29
C PHE A 316 -11.98 18.01 -10.27
N ARG A 317 -11.88 19.34 -10.37
CA ARG A 317 -12.74 20.12 -11.28
C ARG A 317 -12.52 19.75 -12.74
N ASN A 318 -11.26 19.53 -13.13
CA ASN A 318 -10.90 19.14 -14.49
C ASN A 318 -11.35 17.70 -14.82
N ARG A 319 -11.31 16.79 -13.83
CA ARG A 319 -11.59 15.35 -13.97
C ARG A 319 -13.06 14.97 -13.80
N ARG A 320 -13.78 15.63 -12.89
CA ARG A 320 -15.19 15.35 -12.53
C ARG A 320 -16.16 16.40 -13.08
N GLY A 321 -15.66 17.57 -13.52
CA GLY A 321 -16.44 18.58 -14.23
C GLY A 321 -17.27 19.53 -13.34
N TYR A 322 -17.09 19.50 -12.03
CA TYR A 322 -17.75 20.40 -11.08
C TYR A 322 -16.83 20.84 -9.94
N ASP A 323 -17.25 21.84 -9.17
CA ASP A 323 -16.47 22.37 -8.07
C ASP A 323 -16.68 21.56 -6.78
N LEU A 324 -15.61 20.95 -6.26
CA LEU A 324 -15.63 20.25 -4.97
C LEU A 324 -15.77 21.21 -3.78
N THR A 325 -15.32 22.48 -3.92
CA THR A 325 -15.19 23.40 -2.79
C THR A 325 -16.42 23.51 -1.89
N PRO A 326 -17.67 23.66 -2.38
CA PRO A 326 -18.87 23.76 -1.53
C PRO A 326 -19.13 22.50 -0.68
N TYR A 327 -18.61 21.35 -1.13
CA TYR A 327 -18.92 20.02 -0.60
C TYR A 327 -17.77 19.40 0.19
N LEU A 328 -16.67 20.12 0.41
CA LEU A 328 -15.52 19.62 1.19
C LEU A 328 -15.86 19.00 2.55
N PRO A 329 -16.89 19.44 3.31
CA PRO A 329 -17.32 18.72 4.52
C PRO A 329 -17.68 17.24 4.27
N CYS A 330 -18.19 16.87 3.10
CA CYS A 330 -18.63 15.51 2.77
C CYS A 330 -17.50 14.46 2.80
N ILE A 331 -16.23 14.88 2.67
CA ILE A 331 -15.07 13.97 2.57
C ILE A 331 -14.54 13.53 3.94
N PHE A 332 -14.96 14.19 5.02
CA PHE A 332 -14.50 13.83 6.36
C PHE A 332 -15.23 12.59 6.87
N ILE A 333 -14.44 11.58 7.16
CA ILE A 333 -14.84 10.38 7.89
C ILE A 333 -13.77 10.21 8.97
N LYS A 334 -14.19 10.22 10.24
CA LYS A 334 -13.29 9.99 11.37
C LYS A 334 -12.57 8.65 11.28
N ASP A 335 -11.29 8.62 11.67
CA ASP A 335 -10.48 7.39 11.81
C ASP A 335 -10.47 6.53 10.50
N PHE A 336 -10.50 7.21 9.35
CA PHE A 336 -10.62 6.61 8.00
C PHE A 336 -9.45 6.89 7.05
N TYR A 337 -8.58 7.88 7.32
CA TYR A 337 -7.46 8.21 6.43
C TYR A 337 -6.08 7.77 6.93
N PRO A 338 -5.70 7.90 8.22
CA PRO A 338 -4.33 7.56 8.64
C PRO A 338 -4.09 6.08 8.89
N TYR A 339 -2.97 5.57 8.35
CA TYR A 339 -2.52 4.21 8.59
C TYR A 339 -2.36 3.87 10.08
N TYR A 340 -2.68 2.62 10.45
CA TYR A 340 -2.89 2.15 11.83
C TYR A 340 -4.02 2.82 12.65
N ALA A 341 -4.62 3.94 12.20
CA ALA A 341 -5.83 4.51 12.81
C ALA A 341 -7.12 4.03 12.10
N HIS A 342 -7.03 3.54 10.86
CA HIS A 342 -8.17 2.94 10.13
C HIS A 342 -8.93 1.92 10.99
N SER A 343 -10.13 2.32 11.39
CA SER A 343 -11.13 1.43 11.99
C SER A 343 -12.42 1.38 11.19
N ASN A 344 -12.54 2.24 10.17
CA ASN A 344 -13.68 2.39 9.29
C ASN A 344 -13.42 1.85 7.88
N HIS A 345 -14.50 1.70 7.10
CA HIS A 345 -14.50 1.21 5.72
C HIS A 345 -15.20 2.24 4.82
N THR A 346 -15.19 2.03 3.50
CA THR A 346 -15.81 2.96 2.51
C THR A 346 -17.30 3.20 2.75
N ASP A 347 -17.98 2.25 3.40
CA ASP A 347 -19.40 2.30 3.76
C ASP A 347 -19.66 2.98 5.12
N ALA A 348 -18.63 3.57 5.76
CA ALA A 348 -18.77 4.24 7.05
C ALA A 348 -19.52 5.57 6.93
N ASP A 349 -20.26 5.92 8.00
CA ASP A 349 -20.95 7.19 8.12
C ASP A 349 -19.92 8.34 8.15
N PRO A 350 -20.11 9.41 7.36
CA PRO A 350 -19.24 10.59 7.40
C PRO A 350 -19.47 11.43 8.64
N ASP A 351 -18.50 12.28 8.99
CA ASP A 351 -18.63 13.28 10.06
C ASP A 351 -19.75 14.28 9.74
N PHE A 352 -20.00 14.51 8.44
CA PHE A 352 -21.04 15.38 7.91
C PHE A 352 -21.78 14.69 6.76
N ASP A 353 -23.03 14.28 6.99
CA ASP A 353 -23.80 13.51 6.01
C ASP A 353 -24.62 14.41 5.10
N PHE A 354 -24.41 14.28 3.79
CA PHE A 354 -25.18 14.94 2.73
C PHE A 354 -25.98 13.90 1.92
N GLY A 355 -26.26 12.75 2.55
CA GLY A 355 -26.93 11.60 1.98
C GLY A 355 -26.25 11.07 0.72
N ILE A 356 -27.07 10.67 -0.25
CA ILE A 356 -26.60 10.10 -1.53
C ILE A 356 -25.74 11.07 -2.36
N VAL A 357 -25.88 12.38 -2.15
CA VAL A 357 -25.04 13.39 -2.82
C VAL A 357 -23.65 13.37 -2.21
N GLY A 358 -23.54 13.43 -0.87
CA GLY A 358 -22.26 13.31 -0.17
C GLY A 358 -21.54 11.99 -0.45
N ALA A 359 -22.27 10.87 -0.55
CA ALA A 359 -21.69 9.58 -0.90
C ALA A 359 -21.05 9.57 -2.30
N ARG A 360 -21.71 10.15 -3.32
CA ARG A 360 -21.16 10.28 -4.68
C ARG A 360 -19.96 11.21 -4.74
N ILE A 361 -20.00 12.31 -3.99
CA ILE A 361 -18.86 13.25 -3.92
C ILE A 361 -17.63 12.58 -3.29
N ARG A 362 -17.82 11.68 -2.32
CA ARG A 362 -16.73 10.84 -1.80
C ARG A 362 -16.22 9.84 -2.83
N GLU A 363 -17.11 9.20 -3.60
CA GLU A 363 -16.74 8.30 -4.71
C GLU A 363 -15.88 9.04 -5.75
N ASP A 364 -16.35 10.18 -6.26
CA ASP A 364 -15.62 11.06 -7.19
C ASP A 364 -14.26 11.55 -6.61
N PHE A 365 -14.19 11.76 -5.28
CA PHE A 365 -12.98 12.20 -4.59
C PHE A 365 -11.96 11.07 -4.45
N PHE A 366 -12.39 9.85 -4.10
CA PHE A 366 -11.52 8.67 -4.03
C PHE A 366 -11.06 8.22 -5.42
N GLU A 367 -11.91 8.36 -6.45
CA GLU A 367 -11.52 8.18 -7.85
C GLU A 367 -10.45 9.20 -8.25
N THR A 368 -10.63 10.49 -7.90
CA THR A 368 -9.60 11.53 -8.12
C THR A 368 -8.28 11.20 -7.42
N LEU A 369 -8.30 10.74 -6.15
CA LEU A 369 -7.08 10.31 -5.46
C LEU A 369 -6.42 9.10 -6.13
N THR A 370 -7.22 8.13 -6.60
CA THR A 370 -6.74 6.92 -7.29
C THR A 370 -6.06 7.26 -8.62
N GLU A 371 -6.68 8.12 -9.43
CA GLU A 371 -6.10 8.64 -10.68
C GLU A 371 -4.79 9.39 -10.40
N LEU A 372 -4.77 10.28 -9.41
CA LEU A 372 -3.56 11.05 -9.06
C LEU A 372 -2.43 10.16 -8.56
N PHE A 373 -2.70 9.16 -7.72
CA PHE A 373 -1.69 8.19 -7.29
C PHE A 373 -1.15 7.37 -8.48
N THR A 374 -2.03 6.95 -9.38
CA THR A 374 -1.66 6.18 -10.57
C THR A 374 -0.79 7.01 -11.53
N GLU A 375 -1.22 8.23 -11.89
CA GLU A 375 -0.58 9.09 -12.87
C GLU A 375 0.67 9.84 -12.35
N ASN A 376 0.67 10.27 -11.09
CA ASN A 376 1.71 11.13 -10.52
C ASN A 376 2.72 10.37 -9.66
N HIS A 377 2.46 9.10 -9.32
CA HIS A 377 3.36 8.31 -8.50
C HIS A 377 3.77 7.00 -9.19
N ILE A 378 2.86 6.05 -9.34
CA ILE A 378 3.16 4.73 -9.92
C ILE A 378 3.77 4.88 -11.31
N LYS A 379 3.10 5.60 -12.20
CA LYS A 379 3.55 5.80 -13.58
C LYS A 379 4.88 6.56 -13.68
N VAL A 380 5.10 7.57 -12.84
CA VAL A 380 6.34 8.36 -12.80
C VAL A 380 7.54 7.48 -12.40
N ILE A 381 7.39 6.66 -11.36
CA ILE A 381 8.45 5.75 -10.93
C ILE A 381 8.71 4.69 -12.00
N ARG A 382 7.65 4.15 -12.63
CA ARG A 382 7.77 3.16 -13.69
C ARG A 382 8.49 3.69 -14.93
N GLU A 383 8.06 4.83 -15.47
CA GLU A 383 8.68 5.45 -16.65
C GLU A 383 10.16 5.80 -16.41
N TRP A 384 10.51 6.22 -15.19
CA TRP A 384 11.90 6.40 -14.79
C TRP A 384 12.69 5.08 -14.69
N ALA A 385 12.12 4.05 -14.05
CA ALA A 385 12.76 2.73 -13.92
C ALA A 385 12.99 2.05 -15.28
N GLU A 386 12.01 2.10 -16.19
CA GLU A 386 12.16 1.63 -17.57
C GLU A 386 13.33 2.36 -18.29
N GLY A 387 13.50 3.66 -18.02
CA GLY A 387 14.63 4.47 -18.51
C GLY A 387 16.01 4.00 -18.05
N HIS A 388 16.07 3.20 -16.97
CA HIS A 388 17.28 2.61 -16.39
C HIS A 388 17.37 1.08 -16.57
N ASN A 389 16.65 0.50 -17.55
CA ASN A 389 16.62 -0.95 -17.76
C ASN A 389 16.17 -1.73 -16.49
N MET A 390 15.40 -1.08 -15.62
CA MET A 390 14.77 -1.64 -14.44
C MET A 390 13.25 -1.79 -14.67
N SER A 391 12.54 -2.34 -13.70
CA SER A 391 11.07 -2.45 -13.73
C SER A 391 10.47 -1.98 -12.41
N LEU A 392 9.18 -1.65 -12.40
CA LEU A 392 8.48 -1.33 -11.15
C LEU A 392 7.85 -2.57 -10.53
N ARG A 393 8.23 -2.88 -9.29
CA ARG A 393 7.54 -3.83 -8.42
C ARG A 393 6.83 -3.05 -7.30
N TYR A 394 5.55 -3.27 -7.06
CA TYR A 394 4.81 -2.43 -6.11
C TYR A 394 3.68 -3.17 -5.39
N GLN A 395 3.58 -2.97 -4.07
CA GLN A 395 2.42 -3.32 -3.23
C GLN A 395 1.40 -2.15 -3.21
N SER A 396 0.63 -1.97 -4.30
CA SER A 396 -0.21 -0.77 -4.50
C SER A 396 -1.54 -0.81 -3.73
N TYR A 397 -1.47 -1.00 -2.41
CA TYR A 397 -2.58 -1.04 -1.45
C TYR A 397 -2.12 -0.55 -0.06
N GLY A 398 -3.04 -0.48 0.90
CA GLY A 398 -2.78 -0.07 2.29
C GLY A 398 -3.54 1.18 2.72
N VAL A 399 -4.15 1.87 1.77
CA VAL A 399 -4.87 3.14 1.94
C VAL A 399 -6.27 3.08 1.30
N VAL A 400 -7.10 4.07 1.61
CA VAL A 400 -8.48 4.21 1.12
C VAL A 400 -8.55 4.71 -0.33
N MET A 401 -8.17 3.83 -1.25
CA MET A 401 -8.28 4.00 -2.71
C MET A 401 -8.76 2.70 -3.37
N GLU A 402 -9.19 2.80 -4.63
CA GLU A 402 -9.33 1.63 -5.49
C GLU A 402 -7.92 1.09 -5.83
N ILE A 403 -7.74 -0.23 -5.80
CA ILE A 403 -6.40 -0.84 -5.84
C ILE A 403 -6.05 -1.49 -7.17
N THR A 404 -6.99 -1.67 -8.10
CA THR A 404 -6.71 -2.34 -9.39
C THR A 404 -6.21 -1.39 -10.45
N GLU A 405 -6.67 -0.14 -10.46
CA GLU A 405 -6.20 0.92 -11.37
C GLU A 405 -4.70 1.22 -11.21
N PRO A 406 -4.16 1.53 -10.01
CA PRO A 406 -2.71 1.72 -9.87
C PRO A 406 -1.93 0.45 -10.24
N THR A 407 -2.46 -0.73 -9.95
CA THR A 407 -1.84 -2.01 -10.38
C THR A 407 -1.79 -2.15 -11.91
N LEU A 408 -2.70 -1.55 -12.69
CA LEU A 408 -2.62 -1.55 -14.16
C LEU A 408 -1.34 -0.88 -14.67
N GLU A 409 -0.64 -0.08 -13.85
CA GLU A 409 0.63 0.59 -14.19
C GLU A 409 1.86 0.02 -13.44
N VAL A 410 1.81 -1.17 -12.84
CA VAL A 410 2.96 -1.82 -12.14
C VAL A 410 3.47 -3.02 -12.96
N ASP A 411 4.78 -3.10 -13.27
CA ASP A 411 5.31 -4.20 -14.11
C ASP A 411 5.27 -5.57 -13.42
N VAL A 412 5.65 -5.61 -12.14
CA VAL A 412 5.58 -6.80 -11.28
C VAL A 412 4.66 -6.49 -10.11
N VAL A 413 3.41 -6.93 -10.19
CA VAL A 413 2.44 -6.79 -9.10
C VAL A 413 2.95 -7.54 -7.87
N GLU A 414 2.83 -6.94 -6.69
CA GLU A 414 3.17 -7.60 -5.43
C GLU A 414 2.06 -7.48 -4.37
N THR A 415 1.97 -8.50 -3.52
CA THR A 415 1.17 -8.52 -2.29
C THR A 415 2.00 -9.04 -1.10
N GLU A 416 1.40 -9.20 0.07
CA GLU A 416 2.07 -9.73 1.26
C GLU A 416 1.27 -10.84 1.97
N SER A 417 1.88 -11.53 2.94
CA SER A 417 1.15 -12.40 3.87
C SER A 417 0.65 -11.70 5.14
N TRP A 418 1.32 -10.63 5.60
CA TRP A 418 1.11 -10.14 6.96
C TRP A 418 -0.02 -9.10 7.09
N GLY A 419 0.11 -7.91 6.50
CA GLY A 419 -0.93 -6.88 6.46
C GLY A 419 -2.19 -7.33 5.71
N SER A 420 -2.04 -8.19 4.70
CA SER A 420 -3.16 -8.90 4.05
C SER A 420 -3.71 -10.10 4.85
N LYS A 421 -3.21 -10.39 6.06
CA LYS A 421 -3.63 -11.49 6.97
C LYS A 421 -3.75 -12.86 6.28
N ASP A 422 -2.92 -13.09 5.27
CA ASP A 422 -2.94 -14.24 4.36
C ASP A 422 -4.37 -14.56 3.83
N ILE A 423 -5.24 -13.56 3.62
CA ILE A 423 -6.59 -13.81 3.11
C ILE A 423 -6.56 -13.97 1.58
N ILE A 424 -7.12 -15.09 1.10
CA ILE A 424 -7.00 -15.50 -0.31
C ILE A 424 -7.62 -14.49 -1.28
N ASP A 425 -8.60 -13.72 -0.85
CA ASP A 425 -9.30 -12.77 -1.71
C ASP A 425 -8.44 -11.53 -2.05
N MET A 426 -7.51 -11.11 -1.18
CA MET A 426 -6.53 -10.05 -1.50
C MET A 426 -5.63 -10.48 -2.67
N TYR A 427 -5.15 -11.73 -2.64
CA TYR A 427 -4.37 -12.29 -3.74
C TYR A 427 -5.19 -12.39 -5.03
N ARG A 428 -6.47 -12.75 -4.92
CA ARG A 428 -7.33 -12.93 -6.09
C ARG A 428 -7.67 -11.62 -6.78
N LEU A 429 -7.90 -10.53 -6.03
CA LEU A 429 -8.10 -9.19 -6.58
C LEU A 429 -6.91 -8.79 -7.48
N GLN A 430 -5.70 -8.91 -6.93
CA GLN A 430 -4.45 -8.55 -7.61
C GLN A 430 -4.11 -9.50 -8.77
N SER A 431 -4.35 -10.81 -8.61
CA SER A 431 -4.22 -11.79 -9.71
C SER A 431 -5.12 -11.47 -10.91
N GLY A 432 -6.28 -10.84 -10.68
CA GLY A 432 -7.19 -10.42 -11.75
C GLY A 432 -6.50 -9.45 -12.70
N VAL A 433 -5.81 -8.44 -12.15
CA VAL A 433 -5.08 -7.43 -12.92
C VAL A 433 -3.93 -8.06 -13.72
N VAL A 434 -3.17 -8.96 -13.09
CA VAL A 434 -2.07 -9.71 -13.74
C VAL A 434 -2.59 -10.50 -14.95
N HIS A 435 -3.68 -11.26 -14.78
CA HIS A 435 -4.26 -12.05 -15.86
C HIS A 435 -4.86 -11.19 -16.98
N MET A 436 -5.53 -10.07 -16.64
CA MET A 436 -6.12 -9.17 -17.64
C MET A 436 -5.07 -8.43 -18.47
N THR A 437 -3.95 -8.04 -17.87
CA THR A 437 -2.84 -7.35 -18.54
C THR A 437 -1.88 -8.29 -19.27
N GLY A 438 -2.02 -9.62 -19.08
CA GLY A 438 -1.10 -10.60 -19.65
C GLY A 438 0.30 -10.58 -19.02
N ARG A 439 0.43 -9.99 -17.82
CA ARG A 439 1.69 -9.98 -17.06
C ARG A 439 2.09 -11.40 -16.68
N LYS A 440 3.39 -11.67 -16.77
CA LYS A 440 3.95 -13.00 -16.51
C LYS A 440 4.25 -13.26 -15.04
N LEU A 441 4.42 -12.19 -14.26
CA LEU A 441 4.90 -12.26 -12.89
C LEU A 441 3.87 -11.65 -11.95
N TYR A 442 3.56 -12.39 -10.90
CA TYR A 442 2.85 -11.92 -9.73
C TYR A 442 3.63 -12.41 -8.51
N SER A 443 4.21 -11.47 -7.76
CA SER A 443 5.02 -11.79 -6.60
C SER A 443 4.29 -11.55 -5.29
N THR A 444 4.83 -12.10 -4.20
CA THR A 444 4.33 -11.80 -2.85
C THR A 444 5.46 -11.85 -1.85
N GLU A 445 5.52 -10.84 -0.98
CA GLU A 445 6.16 -10.95 0.32
C GLU A 445 5.47 -12.06 1.11
N SER A 446 6.22 -13.04 1.62
CA SER A 446 5.64 -14.26 2.18
C SER A 446 6.27 -14.68 3.50
N ALA A 447 5.41 -15.17 4.39
CA ALA A 447 5.73 -15.71 5.70
C ALA A 447 6.46 -14.70 6.61
N ALA A 448 6.10 -13.42 6.44
CA ALA A 448 6.22 -12.40 7.46
C ALA A 448 5.33 -12.78 8.65
N VAL A 449 5.93 -13.04 9.83
CA VAL A 449 5.20 -13.48 11.03
C VAL A 449 5.80 -12.82 12.27
N ILE A 450 4.95 -12.15 13.07
CA ILE A 450 5.34 -11.51 14.32
C ILE A 450 5.89 -12.54 15.33
N ASN A 451 6.92 -12.12 16.07
CA ASN A 451 7.55 -12.85 17.17
C ASN A 451 8.17 -14.23 16.85
N LEU A 452 8.13 -14.74 15.60
CA LEU A 452 8.72 -16.04 15.23
C LEU A 452 10.14 -15.96 14.63
N ALA A 453 10.91 -14.94 15.02
CA ALA A 453 12.31 -14.83 14.64
C ALA A 453 13.09 -16.11 15.01
N TRP A 454 13.76 -16.71 14.03
CA TRP A 454 14.49 -17.98 14.15
C TRP A 454 13.66 -19.19 14.64
N ALA A 455 12.33 -19.11 14.60
CA ALA A 455 11.43 -20.15 15.10
C ALA A 455 10.56 -20.81 14.01
N GLN A 456 10.35 -20.15 12.87
CA GLN A 456 9.57 -20.70 11.76
C GLN A 456 10.23 -21.94 11.13
N THR A 457 9.40 -22.87 10.67
CA THR A 457 9.78 -24.08 9.94
C THR A 457 8.87 -24.28 8.71
N TRP A 458 9.17 -25.27 7.87
CA TRP A 458 8.35 -25.58 6.70
C TRP A 458 6.88 -25.92 7.03
N THR A 459 6.60 -26.52 8.19
CA THR A 459 5.27 -27.08 8.53
C THR A 459 4.74 -26.63 9.90
N GLY A 460 5.17 -25.46 10.37
CA GLY A 460 4.76 -24.82 11.62
C GLY A 460 5.92 -24.02 12.21
N SER A 461 6.01 -23.95 13.54
CA SER A 461 7.18 -23.40 14.24
C SER A 461 7.63 -24.28 15.40
N HIS A 462 8.82 -24.00 15.93
CA HIS A 462 9.30 -24.62 17.18
C HIS A 462 8.47 -24.26 18.43
N ARG A 463 7.45 -23.39 18.31
CA ARG A 463 6.50 -23.07 19.39
C ARG A 463 5.23 -23.91 19.38
N ALA A 464 5.00 -24.74 18.36
CA ALA A 464 3.80 -25.56 18.25
C ALA A 464 3.57 -26.42 19.52
N GLY A 465 2.48 -26.16 20.24
CA GLY A 465 2.12 -26.86 21.49
C GLY A 465 2.65 -26.23 22.79
N GLN A 466 3.28 -25.06 22.75
CA GLN A 466 3.66 -24.31 23.97
C GLN A 466 2.51 -23.43 24.49
N SER A 467 2.56 -23.06 25.77
CA SER A 467 1.47 -22.36 26.48
C SER A 467 1.31 -20.89 26.06
N ASN A 468 0.07 -20.43 25.88
CA ASN A 468 -0.32 -19.04 25.63
C ASN A 468 0.07 -18.03 26.75
N SER A 469 0.79 -18.48 27.79
CA SER A 469 1.35 -17.67 28.86
C SER A 469 2.74 -17.12 28.58
N ASP A 470 3.31 -17.42 27.41
CA ASP A 470 4.59 -16.86 26.95
C ASP A 470 4.40 -15.38 26.52
N PRO A 471 5.19 -14.40 27.01
CA PRO A 471 5.08 -13.00 26.62
C PRO A 471 5.36 -12.72 25.12
N TYR A 472 5.90 -13.69 24.36
CA TYR A 472 6.04 -13.61 22.91
C TYR A 472 4.83 -14.17 22.13
N TRP A 473 3.72 -14.51 22.81
CA TRP A 473 2.46 -14.99 22.23
C TRP A 473 1.59 -13.85 21.67
N ALA A 474 2.00 -13.26 20.56
CA ALA A 474 1.13 -12.42 19.74
C ALA A 474 0.52 -13.27 18.61
N ASP A 475 -0.77 -13.60 18.72
CA ASP A 475 -1.57 -14.01 17.56
C ASP A 475 -2.12 -12.74 16.89
N ASP A 476 -1.57 -12.39 15.73
CA ASP A 476 -1.99 -11.23 14.92
C ASP A 476 -3.01 -11.60 13.82
N GLY A 477 -3.41 -12.88 13.74
CA GLY A 477 -4.29 -13.40 12.70
C GLY A 477 -3.58 -14.02 11.50
N SER A 478 -2.27 -13.80 11.32
CA SER A 478 -1.57 -14.14 10.07
C SER A 478 -1.00 -15.57 10.01
N ASN A 479 -0.60 -16.17 11.14
CA ASN A 479 0.18 -17.41 11.16
C ASN A 479 -0.59 -18.69 11.58
N TYR A 480 -1.93 -18.66 11.57
CA TYR A 480 -2.73 -19.80 12.04
C TYR A 480 -3.72 -20.34 11.01
N VAL A 481 -3.72 -21.66 10.88
CA VAL A 481 -4.84 -22.41 10.30
C VAL A 481 -5.96 -22.46 11.34
N TYR A 482 -6.84 -21.48 11.30
CA TYR A 482 -8.04 -21.44 12.15
C TYR A 482 -8.93 -22.64 11.89
N ARG A 483 -9.22 -23.43 12.94
CA ARG A 483 -10.06 -24.62 12.84
C ARG A 483 -11.39 -24.43 13.57
N PRO A 484 -12.52 -24.97 13.05
CA PRO A 484 -13.82 -24.87 13.71
C PRO A 484 -13.91 -25.50 15.10
N ASP A 485 -12.93 -26.33 15.50
CA ASP A 485 -12.83 -26.94 16.82
C ASP A 485 -12.00 -26.12 17.82
N GLY A 486 -11.46 -24.96 17.40
CA GLY A 486 -10.58 -24.10 18.20
C GLY A 486 -9.12 -24.56 18.29
N ASN A 487 -8.77 -25.70 17.69
CA ASN A 487 -7.38 -26.20 17.66
C ASN A 487 -6.60 -25.56 16.51
N ASN A 488 -6.36 -24.25 16.62
CA ASN A 488 -5.53 -23.51 15.67
C ASN A 488 -4.15 -24.17 15.54
N GLN A 489 -3.70 -24.39 14.31
CA GLN A 489 -2.36 -24.93 14.04
C GLN A 489 -1.48 -23.84 13.44
N ASP A 490 -0.23 -23.79 13.90
CA ASP A 490 0.82 -22.98 13.30
C ASP A 490 0.95 -23.37 11.81
N ALA A 491 0.83 -22.38 10.94
CA ALA A 491 0.73 -22.58 9.50
C ALA A 491 2.03 -23.10 8.88
N GLY A 492 3.16 -22.51 9.27
CA GLY A 492 4.46 -22.75 8.66
C GLY A 492 4.58 -22.23 7.22
N ILE A 493 5.82 -22.19 6.75
CA ILE A 493 6.19 -21.56 5.48
C ILE A 493 5.44 -22.18 4.28
N LEU A 494 5.27 -23.51 4.25
CA LEU A 494 4.58 -24.19 3.14
C LEU A 494 3.09 -23.85 3.05
N TYR A 495 2.42 -23.49 4.14
CA TYR A 495 1.00 -23.13 4.09
C TYR A 495 0.80 -21.84 3.29
N HIS A 496 1.54 -20.79 3.63
CA HIS A 496 1.52 -19.49 2.94
C HIS A 496 1.84 -19.67 1.44
N PHE A 497 2.94 -20.37 1.12
CA PHE A 497 3.37 -20.57 -0.27
C PHE A 497 2.30 -21.28 -1.11
N ASN A 498 1.75 -22.40 -0.60
CA ASN A 498 0.73 -23.15 -1.33
C ASN A 498 -0.56 -22.34 -1.53
N ARG A 499 -0.92 -21.52 -0.55
CA ARG A 499 -2.13 -20.70 -0.57
C ARG A 499 -2.03 -19.53 -1.55
N GLN A 500 -0.89 -18.85 -1.57
CA GLN A 500 -0.56 -17.79 -2.52
C GLN A 500 -0.48 -18.33 -3.95
N MET A 501 0.22 -19.45 -4.15
CA MET A 501 0.30 -20.14 -5.45
C MET A 501 -1.07 -20.57 -5.97
N ALA A 502 -1.96 -21.08 -5.09
CA ALA A 502 -3.33 -21.42 -5.44
C ALA A 502 -4.20 -20.20 -5.81
N ALA A 503 -3.78 -18.99 -5.43
CA ALA A 503 -4.45 -17.73 -5.77
C ALA A 503 -3.86 -17.03 -7.01
N GLY A 504 -2.81 -17.58 -7.63
CA GLY A 504 -2.20 -17.06 -8.86
C GLY A 504 -0.85 -16.37 -8.69
N VAL A 505 -0.33 -16.24 -7.47
CA VAL A 505 1.07 -15.82 -7.24
C VAL A 505 1.98 -16.86 -7.88
N ASN A 506 3.06 -16.41 -8.54
CA ASN A 506 4.05 -17.29 -9.16
C ASN A 506 5.51 -16.96 -8.82
N ARG A 507 5.77 -15.91 -8.03
CA ARG A 507 7.07 -15.63 -7.41
C ARG A 507 6.94 -15.37 -5.91
N ILE A 508 7.47 -16.26 -5.10
CA ILE A 508 7.58 -16.00 -3.65
C ILE A 508 8.79 -15.10 -3.39
N VAL A 509 8.61 -14.03 -2.65
CA VAL A 509 9.67 -13.27 -1.96
C VAL A 509 9.61 -13.67 -0.48
N MET A 510 10.57 -14.47 -0.03
CA MET A 510 10.61 -14.88 1.38
C MET A 510 10.97 -13.67 2.25
N HIS A 511 10.22 -13.39 3.31
CA HIS A 511 10.41 -12.23 4.20
C HIS A 511 11.77 -12.17 4.93
N GLY A 512 12.62 -13.20 4.78
CA GLY A 512 14.06 -12.96 4.67
C GLY A 512 14.85 -13.03 5.97
N PHE A 513 16.08 -12.54 5.92
CA PHE A 513 17.03 -12.55 7.05
C PHE A 513 17.77 -11.21 7.16
N SER A 514 18.33 -10.92 8.33
CA SER A 514 19.17 -9.74 8.55
C SER A 514 20.61 -9.96 8.09
N TYR A 515 21.21 -8.91 7.54
CA TYR A 515 22.65 -8.84 7.31
C TYR A 515 23.41 -9.13 8.61
N LYS A 516 24.44 -9.98 8.55
CA LYS A 516 25.23 -10.38 9.71
C LYS A 516 26.25 -9.28 10.06
N SER A 517 25.89 -8.42 11.01
CA SER A 517 26.79 -7.39 11.51
C SER A 517 27.88 -7.96 12.42
N ASN A 518 28.94 -7.18 12.63
CA ASN A 518 29.96 -7.50 13.64
C ASN A 518 29.56 -7.12 15.08
N LEU A 519 28.33 -6.62 15.29
CA LEU A 519 27.80 -6.27 16.61
C LEU A 519 27.39 -7.54 17.38
N MET A 520 26.70 -8.46 16.72
CA MET A 520 26.24 -9.72 17.30
C MET A 520 27.19 -10.88 16.93
N ARG A 521 27.96 -11.36 17.92
CA ARG A 521 29.00 -12.39 17.73
C ARG A 521 28.54 -13.82 18.06
N THR A 522 27.26 -14.01 18.37
CA THR A 522 26.67 -15.27 18.81
C THR A 522 25.60 -15.72 17.82
N TRP A 523 25.62 -16.99 17.42
CA TRP A 523 24.55 -17.61 16.66
C TRP A 523 23.21 -17.50 17.41
N PRO A 524 22.08 -17.21 16.75
CA PRO A 524 21.92 -17.08 15.29
C PRO A 524 22.38 -15.75 14.69
N GLY A 525 22.48 -14.67 15.48
CA GLY A 525 22.99 -13.37 15.05
C GLY A 525 21.97 -12.24 15.18
N ASP A 526 22.03 -11.27 14.28
CA ASP A 526 21.05 -10.20 14.15
C ASP A 526 19.68 -10.77 13.70
N SER A 527 18.57 -10.16 14.15
CA SER A 527 17.23 -10.78 14.07
C SER A 527 16.09 -9.79 13.81
N PHE A 528 16.33 -8.77 12.99
CA PHE A 528 15.26 -7.89 12.56
C PHE A 528 14.40 -8.59 11.50
N MET A 529 13.13 -8.85 11.83
CA MET A 529 12.12 -9.41 10.92
C MET A 529 12.51 -10.76 10.26
N SER A 530 13.50 -11.46 10.81
CA SER A 530 14.13 -12.63 10.22
C SER A 530 13.30 -13.92 10.32
N MET A 531 13.13 -14.63 9.22
CA MET A 531 12.50 -15.95 9.16
C MET A 531 13.39 -17.09 9.71
N GLY A 532 12.80 -18.29 9.82
CA GLY A 532 13.49 -19.58 9.68
C GLY A 532 14.45 -20.05 10.78
N ASN A 533 14.26 -21.27 11.28
CA ASN A 533 15.37 -22.02 11.89
C ASN A 533 16.03 -22.91 10.82
N PHE A 534 17.29 -22.64 10.48
CA PHE A 534 18.12 -23.59 9.75
C PHE A 534 18.87 -24.45 10.76
N CYS A 535 18.46 -25.71 10.90
CA CYS A 535 19.19 -26.69 11.70
C CYS A 535 20.61 -26.87 11.14
N ASN A 536 21.61 -26.44 11.91
CA ASN A 536 22.97 -26.94 11.78
C ASN A 536 23.04 -28.32 12.43
N GLU A 537 22.73 -29.37 11.67
CA GLU A 537 23.15 -30.76 11.95
C GLU A 537 23.95 -31.33 10.76
#